data_AF-A0A9D4XGT7-F1
#
_entry.id   AF-A0A9D4XGT7-F1
#
_cell.length_a   1.000
_cell.length_b   1.000
_cell.length_c   1.000
_cell.angle_alpha   90.00
_cell.angle_beta   90.00
_cell.angle_gamma   90.00
#
_symmetry.space_group_name_H-M   'P 1'
#
loop_
_entity.id
_entity.type
_entity.pdbx_description
1 polymer ?
#
loop_
_entity_poly.entity_id
_entity_poly.type
_entity_poly.pdbx_seq_one_letter_code
_entity_poly.pdbx_strand_id
1 'polypeptide(L)'
;MTAEGVVTQLPVVIQNHEMLITAYLLPVVGADLILGTAWLATLGPHVADYSALTLKLFHKGNFITLQGDTSMVPRQAQLHQLKRMQNTNSIDELFTVERIQIEVETDVWNELPSKLALEVAMILDTYRTIFSTPEGLPPQRLQNHAIPLKEGTSPVKVKPSRYPHSQKERIEKMVLEMLDQGP
;
A
#
# COMPACT_ATOMS: atom_id res chain seq x y z
N MET A 1 14.09 3.82 -35.20
CA MET A 1 13.81 2.84 -34.14
C MET A 1 14.61 1.58 -34.45
N THR A 2 15.51 1.19 -33.57
CA THR A 2 16.26 -0.08 -33.68
C THR A 2 15.58 -1.12 -32.82
N ALA A 3 15.20 -2.25 -33.40
CA ALA A 3 14.65 -3.37 -32.64
C ALA A 3 15.76 -4.00 -31.79
N GLU A 4 15.46 -4.30 -30.52
CA GLU A 4 16.40 -4.92 -29.57
C GLU A 4 16.51 -6.44 -29.76
N GLY A 5 15.55 -7.03 -30.46
CA GLY A 5 15.53 -8.45 -30.77
C GLY A 5 14.34 -8.84 -31.64
N VAL A 6 14.34 -10.10 -32.09
CA VAL A 6 13.28 -10.68 -32.91
C VAL A 6 12.84 -11.99 -32.28
N VAL A 7 11.52 -12.16 -32.11
CA VAL A 7 10.91 -13.41 -31.69
C VAL A 7 10.10 -13.95 -32.86
N THR A 8 10.52 -15.08 -33.40
CA THR A 8 9.82 -15.78 -34.48
C THR A 8 8.84 -16.79 -33.90
N GLN A 9 7.66 -16.95 -34.54
CA GLN A 9 6.62 -17.91 -34.11
C GLN A 9 6.08 -17.66 -32.70
N LEU A 10 5.85 -16.40 -32.34
CA LEU A 10 5.19 -16.06 -31.07
C LEU A 10 3.71 -16.48 -31.14
N PRO A 11 3.25 -17.41 -30.28
CA PRO A 11 1.83 -17.75 -30.19
C PRO A 11 1.07 -16.63 -29.49
N VAL A 12 0.10 -16.06 -30.18
CA VAL A 12 -0.76 -14.99 -29.66
C VAL A 12 -2.21 -15.40 -29.87
N VAL A 13 -3.03 -15.22 -28.82
CA VAL A 13 -4.46 -15.45 -28.88
C VAL A 13 -5.16 -14.09 -28.93
N ILE A 14 -5.88 -13.84 -30.02
CA ILE A 14 -6.66 -12.61 -30.22
C ILE A 14 -8.13 -13.02 -30.36
N GLN A 15 -8.98 -12.61 -29.41
CA GLN A 15 -10.42 -12.94 -29.40
C GLN A 15 -10.69 -14.43 -29.69
N ASN A 16 -9.99 -15.30 -28.95
CA ASN A 16 -10.07 -16.76 -29.05
C ASN A 16 -9.49 -17.36 -30.34
N HIS A 17 -8.79 -16.58 -31.16
CA HIS A 17 -8.09 -17.06 -32.34
C HIS A 17 -6.57 -17.08 -32.10
N GLU A 18 -5.99 -18.29 -32.11
CA GLU A 18 -4.55 -18.48 -32.00
C GLU A 18 -3.85 -18.26 -33.35
N MET A 19 -2.83 -17.42 -33.32
CA MET A 19 -2.01 -17.01 -34.46
C MET A 19 -0.52 -17.05 -34.09
N LEU A 20 0.31 -17.43 -35.05
CA LEU A 20 1.76 -17.36 -34.92
C LEU A 20 2.24 -16.12 -35.65
N ILE A 21 2.92 -15.22 -34.94
CA ILE A 21 3.42 -13.96 -35.50
C ILE A 21 4.92 -13.82 -35.27
N THR A 22 5.58 -13.05 -36.12
CA THR A 22 6.96 -12.59 -35.89
C THR A 22 6.91 -11.23 -35.23
N ALA A 23 7.44 -11.12 -34.01
CA ALA A 23 7.43 -9.90 -33.22
C ALA A 23 8.85 -9.31 -33.08
N TYR A 24 8.94 -7.99 -33.10
CA TYR A 24 10.18 -7.26 -32.87
C TYR A 24 10.12 -6.60 -31.50
N LEU A 25 11.15 -6.77 -30.68
CA LEU A 25 11.27 -6.12 -29.39
C LEU A 25 11.63 -4.66 -29.61
N LEU A 26 10.74 -3.77 -29.17
CA LEU A 26 10.90 -2.33 -29.26
C LEU A 26 10.85 -1.76 -27.83
N PRO A 27 11.72 -0.79 -27.47
CA PRO A 27 11.67 -0.12 -26.17
C PRO A 27 10.52 0.91 -26.15
N VAL A 28 9.30 0.43 -26.39
CA VAL A 28 8.08 1.24 -26.41
C VAL A 28 7.28 1.01 -25.14
N VAL A 29 6.73 2.10 -24.60
CA VAL A 29 5.85 2.06 -23.43
C VAL A 29 4.42 2.28 -23.89
N GLY A 30 3.50 1.39 -23.50
CA GLY A 30 2.05 1.63 -23.64
C GLY A 30 1.25 0.61 -24.45
N ALA A 31 1.88 -0.39 -25.05
CA ALA A 31 1.21 -1.54 -25.66
C ALA A 31 2.09 -2.79 -25.51
N ASP A 32 1.48 -3.93 -25.15
CA ASP A 32 2.21 -5.20 -25.01
C ASP A 32 2.60 -5.80 -26.37
N LEU A 33 1.78 -5.54 -27.41
CA LEU A 33 1.99 -6.01 -28.77
C LEU A 33 1.34 -5.05 -29.77
N ILE A 34 2.08 -4.68 -30.82
CA ILE A 34 1.58 -3.83 -31.92
C ILE A 34 1.61 -4.65 -33.21
N LEU A 35 0.44 -4.91 -33.77
CA LEU A 35 0.29 -5.59 -35.05
C LEU A 35 0.32 -4.55 -36.18
N GLY A 36 1.50 -4.39 -36.78
CA GLY A 36 1.71 -3.44 -37.86
C GLY A 36 1.40 -4.00 -39.26
N THR A 37 1.80 -3.23 -40.27
CA THR A 37 1.63 -3.57 -41.69
C THR A 37 2.30 -4.88 -42.08
N ALA A 38 3.43 -5.24 -41.45
CA ALA A 38 4.11 -6.50 -41.68
C ALA A 38 3.23 -7.71 -41.33
N TRP A 39 2.43 -7.61 -40.27
CA TRP A 39 1.47 -8.64 -39.92
C TRP A 39 0.27 -8.62 -40.87
N LEU A 40 -0.28 -7.44 -41.20
CA LEU A 40 -1.40 -7.32 -42.15
C LEU A 40 -1.08 -7.93 -43.53
N ALA A 41 0.17 -7.81 -43.98
CA ALA A 41 0.64 -8.41 -45.23
C ALA A 41 0.58 -9.96 -45.23
N THR A 42 0.60 -10.60 -44.05
CA THR A 42 0.50 -12.07 -43.92
C THR A 42 -0.93 -12.60 -44.06
N LEU A 43 -1.94 -11.73 -43.90
CA LEU A 43 -3.35 -12.13 -43.85
C LEU A 43 -3.98 -12.33 -45.24
N GLY A 44 -3.35 -11.79 -46.29
CA GLY A 44 -3.94 -11.73 -47.62
C GLY A 44 -5.14 -10.78 -47.70
N PRO A 45 -6.12 -11.04 -48.61
CA PRO A 45 -7.31 -10.21 -48.74
C PRO A 45 -8.11 -10.15 -47.44
N HIS A 46 -8.36 -8.93 -46.96
CA HIS A 46 -9.13 -8.66 -45.75
C HIS A 46 -10.02 -7.44 -45.95
N VAL A 47 -11.07 -7.34 -45.14
CA VAL A 47 -12.02 -6.21 -45.14
C VAL A 47 -11.92 -5.52 -43.80
N ALA A 48 -11.55 -4.24 -43.81
CA ALA A 48 -11.52 -3.41 -42.61
C ALA A 48 -12.68 -2.40 -42.66
N ASP A 49 -13.54 -2.43 -41.65
CA ASP A 49 -14.53 -1.39 -41.40
C ASP A 49 -14.07 -0.54 -40.22
N TYR A 50 -13.50 0.62 -40.51
CA TYR A 50 -12.99 1.54 -39.49
C TYR A 50 -14.10 2.23 -38.69
N SER A 51 -15.33 2.29 -39.23
CA SER A 51 -16.47 2.90 -38.52
C SER A 51 -17.00 1.96 -37.42
N ALA A 52 -17.11 0.67 -37.75
CA ALA A 52 -17.50 -0.38 -36.81
C ALA A 52 -16.32 -0.98 -36.03
N LEU A 53 -15.09 -0.51 -36.29
CA LEU A 53 -13.83 -1.04 -35.78
C LEU A 53 -13.70 -2.57 -36.00
N THR A 54 -14.05 -3.08 -37.18
CA THR A 54 -13.96 -4.51 -37.48
C THR A 54 -12.91 -4.83 -38.52
N LEU A 55 -12.25 -5.99 -38.36
CA LEU A 55 -11.31 -6.54 -39.33
C LEU A 55 -11.69 -7.98 -39.65
N LYS A 56 -12.22 -8.21 -40.85
CA LYS A 56 -12.58 -9.53 -41.35
C LYS A 56 -11.46 -10.08 -42.24
N LEU A 57 -10.94 -11.25 -41.89
CA LEU A 57 -9.79 -11.88 -42.54
C LEU A 57 -10.01 -13.40 -42.67
N PHE A 58 -9.26 -14.05 -43.54
CA PHE A 58 -9.32 -15.50 -43.72
C PHE A 58 -8.22 -16.19 -42.91
N HIS A 59 -8.59 -17.04 -41.95
CA HIS A 59 -7.65 -17.73 -41.07
C HIS A 59 -8.06 -19.19 -40.85
N LYS A 60 -7.10 -20.12 -40.94
CA LYS A 60 -7.32 -21.57 -40.71
C LYS A 60 -8.55 -22.15 -41.45
N GLY A 61 -8.81 -21.69 -42.68
CA GLY A 61 -9.89 -22.20 -43.52
C GLY A 61 -11.26 -21.53 -43.33
N ASN A 62 -11.39 -20.54 -42.43
CA ASN A 62 -12.64 -19.82 -42.18
C ASN A 62 -12.43 -18.31 -42.17
N PHE A 63 -13.49 -17.55 -42.47
CA PHE A 63 -13.50 -16.11 -42.24
C PHE A 63 -13.71 -15.83 -40.75
N ILE A 64 -12.77 -15.12 -40.14
CA ILE A 64 -12.88 -14.61 -38.78
C ILE A 64 -13.05 -13.08 -38.81
N THR A 65 -13.76 -12.54 -37.84
CA THR A 65 -13.95 -11.09 -37.68
C THR A 65 -13.40 -10.69 -36.32
N LEU A 66 -12.36 -9.86 -36.32
CA LEU A 66 -11.83 -9.24 -35.11
C LEU A 66 -12.61 -7.95 -34.84
N GLN A 67 -13.08 -7.79 -33.61
CA GLN A 67 -13.86 -6.63 -33.18
C GLN A 67 -13.00 -5.68 -32.32
N GLY A 68 -12.92 -4.41 -32.66
CA GLY A 68 -12.27 -3.40 -31.82
C GLY A 68 -13.01 -3.24 -30.49
N ASP A 69 -12.25 -3.01 -29.42
CA ASP A 69 -12.81 -2.83 -28.08
C ASP A 69 -13.71 -1.56 -28.07
N THR A 70 -15.03 -1.75 -28.03
CA THR A 70 -16.02 -0.66 -27.89
C THR A 70 -16.47 -0.49 -26.44
N SER A 71 -16.05 -1.39 -25.54
CA SER A 71 -16.51 -1.39 -24.15
C SER A 71 -15.81 -0.29 -23.35
N MET A 72 -16.50 0.81 -23.08
CA MET A 72 -16.12 1.80 -22.06
C MET A 72 -16.45 1.31 -20.63
N VAL A 73 -16.25 0.02 -20.34
CA VAL A 73 -16.45 -0.49 -18.98
C VAL A 73 -15.17 -0.22 -18.19
N PRO A 74 -15.24 0.45 -17.02
CA PRO A 74 -14.08 0.65 -16.17
C PRO A 74 -13.44 -0.70 -15.83
N ARG A 75 -12.22 -0.94 -16.30
CA ARG A 75 -11.41 -2.12 -15.96
C ARG A 75 -10.35 -1.72 -14.95
N GLN A 76 -9.94 -2.66 -14.11
CA GLN A 76 -8.84 -2.45 -13.18
C GLN A 76 -7.56 -2.10 -13.97
N ALA A 77 -6.97 -0.94 -13.68
CA ALA A 77 -5.76 -0.50 -14.34
C ALA A 77 -4.53 -1.22 -13.76
N GLN A 78 -3.60 -1.61 -14.64
CA GLN A 78 -2.28 -2.07 -14.22
C GLN A 78 -1.32 -0.91 -13.96
N LEU A 79 -0.24 -1.14 -13.22
CA LEU A 79 0.74 -0.11 -12.84
C LEU A 79 1.31 0.65 -14.05
N HIS A 80 1.61 -0.05 -15.15
CA HIS A 80 2.16 0.59 -16.35
C HIS A 80 1.13 1.52 -17.04
N GLN A 81 -0.17 1.22 -16.93
CA GLN A 81 -1.25 2.05 -17.45
C GLN A 81 -1.40 3.31 -16.61
N LEU A 82 -1.30 3.22 -15.28
CA LEU A 82 -1.26 4.37 -14.38
C LEU A 82 -0.07 5.30 -14.67
N LYS A 83 1.13 4.73 -14.86
CA LYS A 83 2.32 5.50 -15.26
C LYS A 83 2.12 6.22 -16.59
N ARG A 84 1.49 5.56 -17.57
CA ARG A 84 1.16 6.18 -18.85
C ARG A 84 0.18 7.34 -18.65
N MET A 85 -0.94 7.11 -17.96
CA MET A 85 -1.97 8.13 -17.72
C MET A 85 -1.40 9.38 -17.03
N GLN A 86 -0.45 9.20 -16.10
CA GLN A 86 0.31 10.28 -15.47
C GLN A 86 1.19 11.05 -16.47
N ASN A 87 1.91 10.36 -17.36
CA ASN A 87 2.81 10.99 -18.34
C ASN A 87 2.07 11.63 -19.52
N THR A 88 0.82 11.24 -19.79
CA THR A 88 0.02 11.73 -20.92
C THR A 88 -1.05 12.75 -20.52
N ASN A 89 -1.04 13.25 -19.28
CA ASN A 89 -2.05 14.15 -18.73
C ASN A 89 -3.49 13.65 -18.98
N SER A 90 -3.70 12.34 -18.85
CA SER A 90 -5.00 11.71 -19.11
C SER A 90 -5.83 11.46 -17.83
N ILE A 91 -5.32 11.90 -16.68
CA ILE A 91 -5.99 11.82 -15.38
C ILE A 91 -6.65 13.17 -15.13
N ASP A 92 -7.97 13.19 -14.99
CA ASP A 92 -8.73 14.38 -14.59
C ASP A 92 -8.76 14.49 -13.05
N GLU A 93 -9.09 13.38 -12.36
CA GLU A 93 -9.16 13.30 -10.90
C GLU A 93 -8.62 11.94 -10.39
N LEU A 94 -7.97 11.95 -9.23
CA LEU A 94 -7.43 10.75 -8.56
C LEU A 94 -7.98 10.68 -7.13
N PHE A 95 -8.66 9.57 -6.82
CA PHE A 95 -9.18 9.30 -5.50
C PHE A 95 -8.52 8.06 -4.90
N THR A 96 -8.13 8.15 -3.64
CA THR A 96 -7.66 7.01 -2.84
C THR A 96 -8.72 6.66 -1.82
N VAL A 97 -9.23 5.43 -1.88
CA VAL A 97 -10.14 4.91 -0.85
C VAL A 97 -9.32 4.12 0.16
N GLU A 98 -9.16 4.69 1.35
CA GLU A 98 -8.58 3.98 2.48
C GLU A 98 -9.70 3.43 3.36
N ARG A 99 -9.60 2.15 3.72
CA ARG A 99 -10.45 1.60 4.77
C ARG A 99 -9.84 2.00 6.10
N ILE A 100 -10.38 3.05 6.70
CA ILE A 100 -10.08 3.40 8.09
C ILE A 100 -10.64 2.26 8.94
N GLN A 101 -9.76 1.44 9.51
CA GLN A 101 -10.14 0.65 10.67
C GLN A 101 -10.40 1.68 11.77
N ILE A 102 -11.67 1.90 12.11
CA ILE A 102 -11.98 2.57 13.36
C ILE A 102 -11.49 1.60 14.43
N GLU A 103 -10.28 1.83 14.94
CA GLU A 103 -9.95 1.48 16.31
C GLU A 103 -10.96 2.26 17.15
N VAL A 104 -12.17 1.70 17.29
CA VAL A 104 -12.88 1.85 18.55
C VAL A 104 -11.82 1.42 19.54
N GLU A 105 -11.42 2.30 20.48
CA GLU A 105 -10.71 1.86 21.67
C GLU A 105 -11.49 0.66 22.17
N THR A 106 -11.01 -0.52 21.81
CA THR A 106 -11.56 -1.76 22.28
C THR A 106 -11.21 -1.67 23.72
N ASP A 107 -12.21 -1.27 24.49
CA ASP A 107 -12.09 -1.20 25.90
C ASP A 107 -11.53 -2.56 26.33
N VAL A 108 -10.27 -2.61 26.79
CA VAL A 108 -9.55 -3.86 27.09
C VAL A 108 -10.35 -4.71 28.10
N TRP A 109 -11.27 -4.04 28.80
CA TRP A 109 -12.24 -4.54 29.74
C TRP A 109 -13.46 -5.24 29.12
N ASN A 110 -13.78 -5.00 27.84
CA ASN A 110 -14.83 -5.71 27.10
C ASN A 110 -14.41 -7.13 26.67
N GLU A 111 -13.11 -7.44 26.70
CA GLU A 111 -12.57 -8.78 26.42
C GLU A 111 -12.15 -9.54 27.68
N LEU A 112 -12.80 -9.28 28.83
CA LEU A 112 -12.58 -10.12 30.00
C LEU A 112 -12.97 -11.58 29.67
N PRO A 113 -12.08 -12.56 29.92
CA PRO A 113 -12.38 -13.96 29.63
C PRO A 113 -13.66 -14.38 30.32
N SER A 114 -14.60 -14.98 29.57
CA SER A 114 -15.88 -15.49 30.09
C SER A 114 -15.74 -16.56 31.18
N LYS A 115 -14.51 -17.05 31.43
CA LYS A 115 -14.14 -17.98 32.50
C LYS A 115 -13.65 -17.31 33.78
N LEU A 116 -13.59 -15.98 33.84
CA LEU A 116 -13.16 -15.26 35.03
C LEU A 116 -14.22 -15.39 36.14
N ALA A 117 -13.80 -15.75 37.35
CA ALA A 117 -14.70 -15.79 38.49
C ALA A 117 -15.32 -14.40 38.73
N LEU A 118 -16.62 -14.36 39.02
CA LEU A 118 -17.39 -13.11 39.15
C LEU A 118 -16.76 -12.13 40.15
N GLU A 119 -16.23 -12.64 41.27
CA GLU A 119 -15.56 -11.84 42.30
C GLU A 119 -14.32 -11.11 41.77
N VAL A 120 -13.53 -11.77 40.93
CA VAL A 120 -12.34 -11.17 40.32
C VAL A 120 -12.74 -10.14 39.25
N ALA A 121 -13.75 -10.44 38.44
CA ALA A 121 -14.27 -9.48 37.46
C ALA A 121 -14.76 -8.19 38.13
N MET A 122 -15.48 -8.32 39.25
CA MET A 122 -15.95 -7.17 40.04
C MET A 122 -14.80 -6.33 40.62
N ILE A 123 -13.76 -6.97 41.15
CA ILE A 123 -12.59 -6.25 41.70
C ILE A 123 -11.87 -5.49 40.59
N LEU A 124 -11.64 -6.13 39.44
CA LEU A 124 -10.90 -5.49 38.36
C LEU A 124 -11.68 -4.31 37.75
N ASP A 125 -13.01 -4.42 37.62
CA ASP A 125 -13.86 -3.30 37.21
C ASP A 125 -13.84 -2.15 38.23
N THR A 126 -13.95 -2.48 39.53
CA THR A 126 -13.89 -1.50 40.63
C THR A 126 -12.60 -0.68 40.62
N TYR A 127 -11.46 -1.33 40.34
CA TYR A 127 -10.14 -0.73 40.36
C TYR A 127 -9.56 -0.48 38.96
N ARG A 128 -10.42 -0.39 37.95
CA ARG A 128 -10.05 -0.20 36.55
C ARG A 128 -9.11 1.00 36.33
N THR A 129 -9.33 2.08 37.07
CA THR A 129 -8.51 3.31 37.02
C THR A 129 -7.09 3.14 37.56
N ILE A 130 -6.78 2.07 38.31
CA ILE A 130 -5.41 1.77 38.75
C ILE A 130 -4.57 1.25 37.59
N PHE A 131 -5.20 0.60 36.61
CA PHE A 131 -4.54 -0.05 35.47
C PHE A 131 -4.49 0.84 34.22
N SER A 132 -5.18 1.98 34.21
CA SER A 132 -5.05 2.95 33.12
C SER A 132 -3.66 3.60 33.16
N THR A 133 -3.12 3.89 31.98
CA THR A 133 -1.91 4.72 31.86
C THR A 133 -2.16 6.06 32.58
N PRO A 134 -1.33 6.45 33.56
CA PRO A 134 -1.54 7.70 34.26
C PRO A 134 -1.26 8.88 33.33
N GLU A 135 -2.26 9.73 33.12
CA GLU A 135 -2.13 10.96 32.34
C GLU A 135 -1.92 12.13 33.32
N GLY A 136 -0.67 12.55 33.46
CA GLY A 136 -0.28 13.69 34.31
C GLY A 136 0.22 13.32 35.72
N LEU A 137 0.39 14.35 36.55
CA LEU A 137 0.97 14.22 37.89
C LEU A 137 0.12 13.34 38.83
N PRO A 138 0.76 12.56 39.71
CA PRO A 138 0.04 11.87 40.77
C PRO A 138 -0.72 12.88 41.65
N PRO A 139 -1.88 12.49 42.21
CA PRO A 139 -2.67 13.36 43.05
C PRO A 139 -1.87 13.82 44.28
N GLN A 140 -2.15 15.03 44.76
CA GLN A 140 -1.52 15.55 45.98
C GLN A 140 -1.79 14.61 47.16
N ARG A 141 -0.73 14.28 47.89
CA ARG A 141 -0.78 13.44 49.09
C ARG A 141 -0.65 14.32 50.33
N LEU A 142 -1.23 13.89 51.45
CA LEU A 142 -1.10 14.57 52.75
C LEU A 142 0.34 14.64 53.26
N GLN A 143 1.20 13.75 52.79
CA GLN A 143 2.61 13.67 53.15
C GLN A 143 3.46 13.82 51.89
N ASN A 144 4.37 14.79 51.92
CA ASN A 144 5.43 14.89 50.94
C ASN A 144 6.58 13.99 51.35
N HIS A 145 7.06 13.15 50.43
CA HIS A 145 8.28 12.40 50.66
C HIS A 145 9.47 13.36 50.56
N ALA A 146 10.24 13.49 51.64
CA ALA A 146 11.51 14.19 51.64
C ALA A 146 12.65 13.17 51.61
N ILE A 147 13.73 13.51 50.91
CA ILE A 147 14.98 12.74 50.94
C ILE A 147 15.92 13.43 51.94
N PRO A 148 15.98 13.00 53.22
CA PRO A 148 16.85 13.63 54.21
C PRO A 148 18.31 13.36 53.87
N LEU A 149 19.10 14.43 53.71
CA LEU A 149 20.53 14.35 53.51
C LEU A 149 21.24 14.27 54.86
N LYS A 150 22.38 13.58 54.92
CA LYS A 150 23.25 13.61 56.11
C LYS A 150 23.87 15.01 56.24
N GLU A 151 24.01 15.49 57.47
CA GLU A 151 24.67 16.77 57.74
C GLU A 151 26.09 16.80 57.14
N GLY A 152 26.46 17.93 56.55
CA GLY A 152 27.75 18.12 55.88
C GLY A 152 27.87 17.55 54.45
N THR A 153 26.79 16.99 53.88
CA THR A 153 26.82 16.47 52.51
C THR A 153 26.81 17.61 51.48
N SER A 154 27.81 17.66 50.60
CA SER A 154 27.85 18.58 49.46
C SER A 154 27.16 17.98 48.22
N PRO A 155 26.58 18.81 47.33
CA PRO A 155 26.01 18.33 46.06
C PRO A 155 27.03 17.58 45.21
N VAL A 156 26.63 16.43 44.67
CA VAL A 156 27.47 15.64 43.76
C VAL A 156 27.18 16.05 42.32
N LYS A 157 28.21 16.49 41.59
CA LYS A 157 28.13 16.79 40.15
C LYS A 157 29.03 15.83 39.38
N VAL A 158 28.42 14.92 38.62
CA VAL A 158 29.13 13.98 37.76
C VAL A 158 29.00 14.40 36.31
N LYS A 159 30.04 14.18 35.50
CA LYS A 159 30.02 14.44 34.06
C LYS A 159 29.06 13.45 33.37
N PRO A 160 28.19 13.90 32.44
CA PRO A 160 27.31 13.00 31.69
C PRO A 160 28.11 11.94 30.91
N SER A 161 27.67 10.68 31.00
CA SER A 161 28.23 9.57 30.24
C SER A 161 27.90 9.69 28.75
N ARG A 162 28.79 9.20 27.89
CA ARG A 162 28.55 9.11 26.45
C ARG A 162 27.78 7.82 26.14
N TYR A 163 26.64 7.95 25.44
CA TYR A 163 25.85 6.81 24.98
C TYR A 163 26.10 6.52 23.49
N PRO A 164 26.12 5.25 23.07
CA PRO A 164 26.02 4.87 21.66
C PRO A 164 24.78 5.50 21.00
N HIS A 165 24.84 5.74 19.69
CA HIS A 165 23.79 6.45 18.95
C HIS A 165 22.39 5.84 19.15
N SER A 166 22.28 4.52 19.06
CA SER A 166 21.01 3.79 19.22
C SER A 166 20.40 3.95 20.61
N GLN A 167 21.22 3.99 21.66
CA GLN A 167 20.75 4.20 23.03
C GLN A 167 20.33 5.65 23.25
N LYS A 168 21.12 6.60 22.74
CA LYS A 168 20.80 8.03 22.82
C LYS A 168 19.45 8.34 22.18
N GLU A 169 19.23 7.83 20.97
CA GLU A 169 17.97 8.03 20.24
C GLU A 169 16.76 7.49 21.01
N ARG A 170 16.90 6.31 21.64
CA ARG A 170 15.83 5.75 22.47
C ARG A 170 15.57 6.57 23.73
N ILE A 171 16.63 7.06 24.39
CA ILE A 171 16.51 7.93 25.57
C ILE A 171 15.83 9.24 25.19
N GLU A 172 16.24 9.87 24.08
CA GLU A 172 15.64 11.12 23.59
C GLU A 172 14.16 10.94 23.29
N LYS A 173 13.77 9.84 22.64
CA LYS A 173 12.36 9.51 22.42
C LYS A 173 11.58 9.37 23.72
N MET A 174 12.10 8.61 24.68
CA MET A 174 11.45 8.42 25.98
C MET A 174 11.32 9.73 26.76
N VAL A 175 12.33 10.59 26.71
CA VAL A 175 12.27 11.91 27.35
C VAL A 175 11.20 12.79 26.70
N LEU A 176 11.07 12.77 25.38
CA LEU A 176 10.01 13.49 24.68
C LEU A 176 8.62 12.98 25.07
N GLU A 177 8.43 11.66 25.13
CA GLU A 177 7.19 11.03 25.60
C GLU A 177 6.86 11.44 27.05
N MET A 178 7.86 11.45 27.94
CA MET A 178 7.69 11.88 29.33
C MET A 178 7.34 13.37 29.46
N LEU A 179 7.89 14.23 28.60
CA LEU A 179 7.60 15.67 28.61
C LEU A 179 6.19 15.97 28.07
N ASP A 180 5.73 15.21 27.08
CA ASP A 180 4.40 15.35 26.48
C ASP A 180 3.29 14.97 27.48
N GLN A 181 3.50 13.93 28.29
CA GLN A 181 2.57 13.49 29.33
C GLN A 181 2.58 14.38 30.60
N GLY A 182 3.42 15.42 30.63
CA GLY A 182 3.56 16.36 31.73
C GLY A 182 4.66 15.96 32.75
N PRO A 183 5.33 16.94 33.38
CA PRO A 183 6.32 16.69 34.43
C PRO A 183 5.68 16.10 35.69
#